data_AF-A0A849NIM4-F1
#
_entry.id   AF-A0A849NIM4-F1
#
_cell.length_a   1.000
_cell.length_b   1.000
_cell.length_c   1.000
_cell.angle_alpha   90.00
_cell.angle_beta   90.00
_cell.angle_gamma   90.00
#
_symmetry.space_group_name_H-M   'P 1'
#
loop_
_entity.id
_entity.type
_entity.pdbx_description
1 polymer ?
#
loop_
_entity_poly.entity_id
_entity_poly.type
_entity_poly.pdbx_seq_one_letter_code
_entity_poly.pdbx_strand_id
1 'polypeptide(L)'
;MQVVHNFETPRNIFEKLIRNDEQLDMFMNGDNMFNFVSTAYHLMEWIKRSPMQTTEQVKRLVRKAAQNRYIKICKLIITAKVHYKIIIEDPKIVDGHEPDYTTRPIKSDNLCYYEGSKIFKFVVDGVEYDPFEFKQEIVNLYSTFFKVK
;
A
#
# COMPACT_ATOMS: atom_id res chain seq x y z
N MET A 1 24.22 19.93 -0.17
CA MET A 1 23.81 18.55 0.16
C MET A 1 22.67 18.17 -0.76
N GLN A 2 22.77 17.07 -1.50
CA GLN A 2 21.73 16.63 -2.44
C GLN A 2 20.98 15.43 -1.84
N VAL A 3 19.65 15.49 -1.87
CA VAL A 3 18.80 14.33 -1.56
C VAL A 3 18.39 13.71 -2.89
N VAL A 4 18.73 12.44 -3.10
CA VAL A 4 18.41 11.71 -4.34
C VAL A 4 17.35 10.66 -4.04
N HIS A 5 16.25 10.68 -4.78
CA HIS A 5 15.24 9.64 -4.77
C HIS A 5 15.50 8.68 -5.93
N ASN A 6 16.34 7.68 -5.72
CA ASN A 6 16.59 6.63 -6.72
C ASN A 6 15.73 5.39 -6.45
N PHE A 7 15.57 4.58 -7.49
CA PHE A 7 14.77 3.36 -7.48
C PHE A 7 15.54 2.25 -8.20
N GLU A 8 16.80 2.06 -7.84
CA GLU A 8 17.75 1.18 -8.54
C GLU A 8 18.05 -0.15 -7.81
N THR A 9 17.73 -0.24 -6.51
CA THR A 9 17.80 -1.51 -5.75
C THR A 9 16.46 -1.87 -5.09
N PRO A 10 16.13 -3.18 -4.91
CA PRO A 10 14.92 -3.61 -4.20
C PRO A 10 14.71 -2.94 -2.86
N ARG A 11 15.80 -2.59 -2.18
CA ARG A 11 15.79 -1.81 -0.94
C ARG A 11 15.17 -0.42 -1.13
N ASN A 12 15.50 0.31 -2.20
CA ASN A 12 14.92 1.64 -2.46
C ASN A 12 13.41 1.58 -2.72
N ILE A 13 12.95 0.56 -3.44
CA ILE A 13 11.51 0.35 -3.66
C ILE A 13 10.81 -0.08 -2.37
N PHE A 14 11.46 -0.88 -1.52
CA PHE A 14 10.93 -1.18 -0.18
C PHE A 14 10.80 0.10 0.67
N GLU A 15 11.80 0.98 0.66
CA GLU A 15 11.71 2.27 1.36
C GLU A 15 10.60 3.16 0.79
N LYS A 16 10.34 3.10 -0.52
CA LYS A 16 9.14 3.75 -1.10
C LYS A 16 7.85 3.13 -0.58
N LEU A 17 7.78 1.81 -0.44
CA LEU A 17 6.61 1.12 0.08
C LEU A 17 6.29 1.61 1.50
N ILE A 18 7.31 1.75 2.36
CA ILE A 18 7.15 2.30 3.71
C ILE A 18 6.65 3.76 3.67
N ARG A 19 7.23 4.62 2.82
CA ARG A 19 6.73 6.00 2.69
C ARG A 19 5.27 6.06 2.19
N ASN A 20 4.88 5.16 1.29
CA ASN A 20 3.49 5.09 0.85
C ASN A 20 2.56 4.58 1.98
N ASP A 21 3.03 3.65 2.82
CA ASP A 21 2.30 3.15 4.00
C ASP A 21 2.02 4.27 5.00
N GLU A 22 3.04 5.08 5.31
CA GLU A 22 2.95 6.27 6.16
C GLU A 22 2.05 7.35 5.53
N GLN A 23 2.11 7.51 4.21
CA GLN A 23 1.23 8.45 3.50
C GLN A 23 -0.24 8.04 3.60
N LEU A 24 -0.53 6.74 3.55
CA LEU A 24 -1.88 6.20 3.77
C LEU A 24 -2.35 6.35 5.23
N ASP A 25 -1.42 6.36 6.19
CA ASP A 25 -1.77 6.67 7.58
C ASP A 25 -2.20 8.13 7.76
N MET A 26 -1.55 9.03 7.03
CA MET A 26 -1.88 10.45 7.07
C MET A 26 -3.15 10.75 6.29
N PHE A 27 -3.25 10.26 5.06
CA PHE A 27 -4.32 10.61 4.13
C PHE A 27 -4.71 9.44 3.24
N MET A 28 -5.81 8.79 3.59
CA MET A 28 -6.38 7.66 2.87
C MET A 28 -7.16 8.17 1.66
N ASN A 29 -6.73 7.83 0.45
CA ASN A 29 -7.45 8.14 -0.78
C ASN A 29 -7.07 7.17 -1.91
N GLY A 30 -7.78 7.28 -3.04
CA GLY A 30 -7.58 6.42 -4.21
C GLY A 30 -6.16 6.47 -4.77
N ASP A 31 -5.56 7.65 -4.87
CA ASP A 31 -4.24 7.86 -5.46
C ASP A 31 -3.12 7.29 -4.58
N ASN A 32 -3.18 7.56 -3.27
CA ASN A 32 -2.23 7.02 -2.29
C ASN A 32 -2.34 5.49 -2.24
N MET A 33 -3.56 4.95 -2.34
CA MET A 33 -3.76 3.50 -2.40
C MET A 33 -3.19 2.92 -3.69
N PHE A 34 -3.38 3.57 -4.84
CA PHE A 34 -2.79 3.13 -6.12
C PHE A 34 -1.27 3.09 -6.03
N ASN A 35 -0.67 4.16 -5.50
CA ASN A 35 0.78 4.26 -5.34
C ASN A 35 1.33 3.14 -4.45
N PHE A 36 0.65 2.84 -3.34
CA PHE A 36 1.01 1.73 -2.47
C PHE A 36 0.91 0.38 -3.20
N VAL A 37 -0.25 0.08 -3.80
CA VAL A 37 -0.53 -1.15 -4.55
C VAL A 37 0.48 -1.37 -5.67
N SER A 38 0.76 -0.33 -6.46
CA SER A 38 1.73 -0.34 -7.54
C SER A 38 3.12 -0.68 -7.02
N THR A 39 3.55 0.03 -5.97
CA THR A 39 4.88 -0.17 -5.38
C THR A 39 5.04 -1.58 -4.81
N ALA A 40 4.02 -2.10 -4.12
CA ALA A 40 4.03 -3.45 -3.56
C ALA A 40 4.19 -4.53 -4.65
N TYR A 41 3.40 -4.44 -5.73
CA TYR A 41 3.50 -5.39 -6.83
C TYR A 41 4.84 -5.29 -7.56
N HIS A 42 5.31 -4.07 -7.86
CA HIS A 42 6.59 -3.86 -8.53
C HIS A 42 7.78 -4.33 -7.68
N LEU A 43 7.73 -4.19 -6.35
CA LEU A 43 8.76 -4.71 -5.45
C LEU A 43 8.93 -6.22 -5.63
N MET A 44 7.83 -6.99 -5.66
CA MET A 44 7.87 -8.44 -5.89
C MET A 44 8.51 -8.77 -7.24
N GLU A 45 8.02 -8.13 -8.32
CA GLU A 45 8.51 -8.40 -9.68
C GLU A 45 9.98 -8.06 -9.85
N TRP A 46 10.44 -7.02 -9.15
CA TRP A 46 11.83 -6.62 -9.24
C TRP A 46 12.75 -7.50 -8.40
N ILE A 47 12.36 -7.90 -7.18
CA ILE A 47 13.10 -8.92 -6.41
C ILE A 47 13.26 -10.20 -7.25
N LYS A 48 12.19 -10.62 -7.92
CA LYS A 48 12.18 -11.79 -8.81
C LYS A 48 13.16 -11.67 -9.98
N ARG A 49 13.41 -10.47 -10.49
CA ARG A 49 14.35 -10.19 -11.60
C ARG A 49 15.75 -9.77 -11.12
N SER A 50 15.93 -9.59 -9.81
CA SER A 50 17.20 -9.14 -9.25
C SER A 50 18.24 -10.26 -9.26
N PRO A 51 19.55 -9.93 -9.30
CA PRO A 51 20.62 -10.93 -9.15
C PRO A 51 20.55 -11.73 -7.84
N MET A 52 19.80 -11.25 -6.85
CA MET A 52 19.62 -11.90 -5.53
C MET A 52 18.71 -13.14 -5.58
N GLN A 53 17.99 -13.37 -6.69
CA GLN A 53 17.06 -14.50 -6.88
C GLN A 53 17.73 -15.88 -6.81
N THR A 54 19.06 -15.94 -6.82
CA THR A 54 19.84 -17.16 -6.63
C THR A 54 19.76 -17.69 -5.20
N THR A 55 19.54 -16.84 -4.20
CA THR A 55 19.51 -17.24 -2.78
C THR A 55 18.17 -17.91 -2.41
N GLU A 56 18.24 -18.97 -1.60
CA GLU A 56 17.02 -19.69 -1.16
C GLU A 56 16.09 -18.82 -0.33
N GLN A 57 16.63 -17.87 0.44
CA GLN A 57 15.83 -16.90 1.20
C GLN A 57 14.97 -16.03 0.27
N VAL A 58 15.57 -15.50 -0.80
CA VAL A 58 14.84 -14.69 -1.80
C VAL A 58 13.82 -15.56 -2.55
N LYS A 59 14.18 -16.78 -2.95
CA LYS A 59 13.21 -17.70 -3.59
C LYS A 59 12.01 -17.97 -2.71
N ARG A 60 12.22 -18.21 -1.40
CA ARG A 60 11.13 -18.40 -0.42
C ARG A 60 10.25 -17.16 -0.29
N LEU A 61 10.85 -15.97 -0.20
CA LEU A 61 10.11 -14.71 -0.17
C LEU A 61 9.25 -14.54 -1.43
N VAL A 62 9.82 -14.70 -2.62
CA VAL A 62 9.10 -14.54 -3.89
C VAL A 62 7.96 -15.53 -4.00
N ARG A 63 8.15 -16.80 -3.60
CA ARG A 63 7.07 -17.80 -3.54
C ARG A 63 5.96 -17.38 -2.58
N LYS A 64 6.32 -16.95 -1.36
CA LYS A 64 5.36 -16.48 -0.35
C LYS A 64 4.56 -15.27 -0.87
N ALA A 65 5.24 -14.30 -1.47
CA ALA A 65 4.60 -13.12 -2.05
C ALA A 65 3.67 -13.47 -3.22
N ALA A 66 4.09 -14.35 -4.14
CA ALA A 66 3.27 -14.79 -5.26
C ALA A 66 2.00 -15.55 -4.82
N GLN A 67 2.04 -16.20 -3.65
CA GLN A 67 0.90 -16.91 -3.07
C GLN A 67 0.00 -16.01 -2.22
N ASN A 68 0.54 -14.91 -1.67
CA ASN A 68 -0.18 -13.97 -0.82
C ASN A 68 -1.39 -13.35 -1.56
N ARG A 69 -2.56 -13.38 -0.92
CA ARG A 69 -3.82 -12.90 -1.52
C ARG A 69 -3.78 -11.41 -1.85
N TYR A 70 -3.17 -10.58 -1.00
CA TYR A 70 -3.13 -9.13 -1.18
C TYR A 70 -2.21 -8.75 -2.34
N ILE A 71 -1.06 -9.43 -2.49
CA ILE A 71 -0.19 -9.25 -3.66
C ILE A 71 -0.88 -9.64 -4.97
N LYS A 72 -1.72 -10.69 -4.96
CA LYS A 72 -2.54 -11.05 -6.12
C LYS A 72 -3.56 -9.96 -6.45
N ILE A 73 -4.22 -9.39 -5.44
CA ILE A 73 -5.11 -8.23 -5.63
C ILE A 73 -4.36 -7.06 -6.25
N CYS A 74 -3.16 -6.73 -5.73
CA CYS A 74 -2.32 -5.68 -6.31
C CYS A 74 -2.03 -5.93 -7.80
N LYS A 75 -1.68 -7.17 -8.17
CA LYS A 75 -1.48 -7.54 -9.57
C LYS A 75 -2.73 -7.31 -10.41
N LEU A 76 -3.90 -7.73 -9.93
CA LEU A 76 -5.15 -7.59 -10.67
C LEU A 76 -5.48 -6.11 -10.92
N ILE A 77 -5.29 -5.25 -9.91
CA ILE A 77 -5.49 -3.80 -10.03
C ILE A 77 -4.52 -3.20 -11.07
N ILE A 78 -3.22 -3.48 -10.95
CA ILE A 78 -2.19 -2.93 -11.85
C ILE A 78 -2.33 -3.44 -13.29
N THR A 79 -2.88 -4.63 -13.49
CA THR A 79 -3.18 -5.17 -14.82
C THR A 79 -4.58 -4.81 -15.32
N ALA A 80 -5.27 -3.87 -14.65
CA ALA A 80 -6.61 -3.40 -14.98
C ALA A 80 -7.66 -4.52 -15.12
N LYS A 81 -7.47 -5.64 -14.42
CA LYS A 81 -8.40 -6.79 -14.42
C LYS A 81 -9.55 -6.61 -13.43
N VAL A 82 -9.34 -5.77 -12.42
CA VAL A 82 -10.34 -5.41 -11.43
C VAL A 82 -10.27 -3.91 -11.18
N HIS A 83 -11.40 -3.32 -10.85
CA HIS A 83 -11.50 -1.94 -10.39
C HIS A 83 -11.56 -1.91 -8.86
N TYR A 84 -11.18 -0.78 -8.28
CA TYR A 84 -11.34 -0.56 -6.86
C TYR A 84 -11.86 0.84 -6.57
N LYS A 85 -12.35 1.02 -5.34
CA LYS A 85 -12.69 2.32 -4.77
C LYS A 85 -12.32 2.36 -3.29
N ILE A 86 -12.02 3.57 -2.81
CA ILE A 86 -11.91 3.86 -1.38
C ILE A 86 -13.20 4.56 -0.98
N ILE A 87 -13.86 4.05 0.05
CA ILE A 87 -15.03 4.66 0.67
C ILE A 87 -14.61 5.14 2.05
N ILE A 88 -14.94 6.39 2.36
CA ILE A 88 -14.70 7.01 3.66
C ILE A 88 -16.04 7.52 4.16
N GLU A 89 -16.53 6.93 5.24
CA GLU A 89 -17.73 7.39 5.92
C GLU A 89 -17.28 8.28 7.07
N ASP A 90 -17.50 9.58 6.92
CA ASP A 90 -17.18 10.59 7.92
C ASP A 90 -18.48 11.32 8.29
N PRO A 91 -18.96 11.20 9.54
CA PRO A 91 -20.21 11.81 9.99
C PRO A 91 -20.17 13.35 9.99
N LYS A 92 -19.00 13.97 9.80
CA LYS A 92 -18.83 15.42 9.72
C LYS A 92 -18.95 15.97 8.30
N ILE A 93 -18.95 15.10 7.28
CA ILE A 93 -19.21 15.53 5.90
C ILE A 93 -20.69 15.88 5.84
N VAL A 94 -20.99 17.17 5.70
CA VAL A 94 -22.34 17.67 5.45
C VAL A 94 -22.67 17.35 3.99
N ASP A 95 -23.85 16.76 3.75
CA ASP A 95 -24.32 16.42 2.40
C ASP A 95 -24.10 17.58 1.41
N GLY A 96 -23.40 17.29 0.31
CA GLY A 96 -23.11 18.25 -0.76
C GLY A 96 -21.82 19.07 -0.60
N HIS A 97 -21.03 18.89 0.47
CA HIS A 97 -19.66 19.40 0.54
C HIS A 97 -18.65 18.30 0.21
N GLU A 98 -18.03 18.40 -0.97
CA GLU A 98 -16.87 17.55 -1.28
C GLU A 98 -15.67 17.97 -0.40
N PRO A 99 -14.97 17.02 0.23
CA PRO A 99 -13.70 17.30 0.89
C PRO A 99 -12.70 17.91 -0.10
N ASP A 100 -11.95 18.92 0.32
CA ASP A 100 -10.83 19.42 -0.49
C ASP A 100 -9.67 18.43 -0.47
N TYR A 101 -9.62 17.58 -1.49
CA TYR A 101 -8.59 16.56 -1.65
C TYR A 101 -7.21 17.11 -2.04
N THR A 102 -7.07 18.42 -2.27
CA THR A 102 -5.78 19.06 -2.53
C THR A 102 -5.02 19.40 -1.24
N THR A 103 -5.72 19.42 -0.10
CA THR A 103 -5.15 19.75 1.20
C THR A 103 -4.97 18.51 2.06
N ARG A 104 -3.92 18.51 2.88
CA ARG A 104 -3.72 17.42 3.85
C ARG A 104 -4.76 17.54 4.96
N PRO A 105 -5.29 16.42 5.45
CA PRO A 105 -6.25 16.44 6.55
C PRO A 105 -5.58 16.98 7.82
N ILE A 106 -6.34 17.74 8.62
CA ILE A 106 -5.88 18.32 9.90
C ILE A 106 -5.49 17.20 10.89
N LYS A 107 -6.26 16.11 10.87
CA LYS A 107 -6.05 14.92 11.69
C LYS A 107 -5.74 13.75 10.77
N SER A 108 -4.72 12.96 11.10
CA SER A 108 -4.38 11.78 10.30
C SER A 108 -5.53 10.78 10.25
N ASP A 109 -5.73 10.17 9.10
CA ASP A 109 -6.81 9.21 8.91
C ASP A 109 -6.62 7.94 9.75
N ASN A 110 -5.38 7.53 10.03
CA ASN A 110 -5.09 6.43 10.95
C ASN A 110 -5.60 6.73 12.37
N LEU A 111 -5.38 7.96 12.87
CA LEU A 111 -5.91 8.33 14.18
C LEU A 111 -7.46 8.36 14.15
N CYS A 112 -8.05 8.85 13.06
CA CYS A 112 -9.50 8.83 12.90
C CYS A 112 -10.07 7.41 12.90
N TYR A 113 -9.35 6.46 12.28
CA TYR A 113 -9.66 5.04 12.22
C TYR A 113 -9.63 4.40 13.61
N TYR A 114 -8.54 4.56 14.37
CA TYR A 114 -8.44 3.97 15.72
C TYR A 114 -9.45 4.53 16.71
N GLU A 115 -9.81 5.80 16.58
CA GLU A 115 -10.85 6.41 17.42
C GLU A 115 -12.28 6.08 16.96
N GLY A 116 -12.45 5.40 15.82
CA GLY A 116 -13.77 5.10 15.25
C GLY A 116 -14.52 6.35 14.77
N SER A 117 -13.83 7.46 14.56
CA SER A 117 -14.44 8.73 14.13
C SER A 117 -14.71 8.80 12.63
N LYS A 118 -14.04 7.94 11.85
CA LYS A 118 -14.30 7.68 10.43
C LYS A 118 -14.22 6.19 10.15
N ILE A 119 -15.00 5.70 9.20
CA ILE A 119 -14.94 4.33 8.71
C ILE A 119 -14.31 4.34 7.32
N PHE A 120 -13.35 3.45 7.09
CA PHE A 120 -12.64 3.35 5.82
C PHE A 120 -12.85 1.96 5.22
N LYS A 121 -13.21 1.90 3.94
CA LYS A 121 -13.40 0.64 3.21
C LYS A 121 -12.62 0.68 1.90
N PHE A 122 -11.85 -0.37 1.67
CA PHE A 122 -11.21 -0.64 0.38
C PHE A 122 -12.01 -1.70 -0.35
N VAL A 123 -12.73 -1.30 -1.40
CA VAL A 123 -13.60 -2.21 -2.15
C VAL A 123 -12.94 -2.56 -3.46
N VAL A 124 -12.68 -3.85 -3.69
CA VAL A 124 -12.11 -4.38 -4.94
C VAL A 124 -13.09 -5.38 -5.54
N ASP A 125 -13.59 -5.07 -6.74
CA ASP A 125 -14.56 -5.91 -7.45
C ASP A 125 -15.75 -6.37 -6.59
N GLY A 126 -16.27 -5.46 -5.76
CA GLY A 126 -17.40 -5.72 -4.86
C GLY A 126 -17.04 -6.40 -3.53
N VAL A 127 -15.79 -6.82 -3.33
CA VAL A 127 -15.31 -7.36 -2.05
C VAL A 127 -14.72 -6.25 -1.20
N GLU A 128 -15.17 -6.13 0.05
CA GLU A 128 -14.68 -5.14 1.01
C GLU A 128 -13.49 -5.66 1.80
N TYR A 129 -12.49 -4.80 1.99
CA TYR A 129 -11.31 -5.00 2.79
C TYR A 129 -11.12 -3.82 3.73
N ASP A 130 -10.52 -4.07 4.89
CA ASP A 130 -9.95 -2.99 5.71
C ASP A 130 -8.66 -2.48 5.04
N PRO A 131 -8.56 -1.18 4.70
CA PRO A 131 -7.39 -0.64 4.02
C PRO A 131 -6.13 -0.62 4.89
N PHE A 132 -6.28 -0.48 6.22
CA PHE A 132 -5.16 -0.46 7.16
C PHE A 132 -4.63 -1.87 7.40
N GLU A 133 -5.50 -2.88 7.52
CA GLU A 133 -5.08 -4.29 7.55
C GLU A 133 -4.39 -4.67 6.24
N PHE A 134 -4.99 -4.30 5.09
CA PHE A 134 -4.48 -4.61 3.77
C PHE A 134 -3.02 -4.13 3.58
N LYS A 135 -2.75 -2.86 3.94
CA LYS A 135 -1.39 -2.30 3.81
C LYS A 135 -0.41 -2.94 4.81
N GLN A 136 -0.83 -3.18 6.05
CA GLN A 136 0.05 -3.77 7.07
C GLN A 136 0.45 -5.20 6.72
N GLU A 137 -0.47 -6.02 6.21
CA GLU A 137 -0.17 -7.39 5.78
C GLU A 137 0.87 -7.44 4.66
N ILE A 138 0.81 -6.50 3.72
CA ILE A 138 1.81 -6.35 2.66
C ILE A 138 3.15 -5.86 3.22
N VAL A 139 3.15 -4.84 4.09
CA VAL A 139 4.39 -4.33 4.70
C VAL A 139 5.08 -5.41 5.54
N ASN A 140 4.31 -6.18 6.31
CA ASN A 140 4.81 -7.26 7.16
C ASN A 140 5.47 -8.37 6.32
N LEU A 141 4.88 -8.72 5.17
CA LEU A 141 5.44 -9.68 4.23
C LEU A 141 6.88 -9.34 3.80
N TYR A 142 7.14 -8.07 3.48
CA TYR A 142 8.48 -7.62 3.05
C TYR A 142 9.41 -7.27 4.22
N SER A 143 8.84 -6.78 5.32
CA SER A 143 9.61 -6.38 6.50
C SER A 143 10.45 -7.52 7.06
N THR A 144 9.95 -8.76 7.07
CA THR A 144 10.73 -9.92 7.53
C THR A 144 12.05 -10.09 6.76
N PHE A 145 12.10 -9.66 5.49
CA PHE A 145 13.28 -9.78 4.65
C PHE A 145 14.20 -8.55 4.76
N PHE A 146 13.65 -7.34 4.75
CA PHE A 146 14.44 -6.10 4.73
C PHE A 146 14.80 -5.55 6.12
N LYS A 147 14.21 -6.06 7.21
CA LYS A 147 14.57 -5.69 8.59
C LYS A 147 15.82 -6.41 9.12
N VAL A 148 16.37 -7.39 8.39
CA VAL A 148 17.66 -7.99 8.75
C VAL A 148 18.76 -6.93 8.53
N LYS A 149 19.24 -6.35 9.64
CA LYS A 149 20.49 -5.59 9.70
C LYS A 149 21.65 -6.56 9.87
#